data_AF-A0A165QXI2-F1
#
_entry.id   AF-A0A165QXI2-F1
#
_cell.length_a   1.000
_cell.length_b   1.000
_cell.length_c   1.000
_cell.angle_alpha   90.00
_cell.angle_beta   90.00
_cell.angle_gamma   90.00
#
_symmetry.space_group_name_H-M   'P 1'
#
loop_
_entity.id
_entity.type
_entity.pdbx_description
1 polymer ?
#
loop_
_entity_poly.entity_id
_entity_poly.type
_entity_poly.pdbx_seq_one_letter_code
_entity_poly.pdbx_strand_id
1 'polypeptide(L)'
;MDGKLTQLAGIASQKDKQAAYSQLLHATLAHPDPARDTVTLVTNVVTDDRVGIVVGRQVITELVNALKDGAVSDANIRKTLIEETLAILQPRLVSFEEQAASLRYQLADILEAEEDWSEAARVLMGISLDSGHRLIADEDKLRVYIRIVRLLLEEEDSVQAETYYNRAALHIHSTQDRELQLAFKLCQARIMDYSRKFLEAAMRYNELSWIGELDEEERSQALSAAVTCAVLAPAGPPRSRVLAALCRDERTAQLPNHTILSKMFLDRILRPAEIQGFEATLKPHQLAKIAQSSNDRLAAAAAANDETSEPGASKRTGPSTVLDRAVLEHNLLACSKIYNNITFSGLGALLDLAPSAAETMARKMIEQGRLRGWIDQVDRLIWFEEEEHEAQGKAGGLGDVDQHMEDTGAPLTKQWDAQIQLTAASVESIVQQLVQKGLVPNVPVTA
;
A
#
# COMPACT_ATOMS: atom_id res chain seq x y z
N MET A 1 -28.55 38.88 25.10
CA MET A 1 -29.24 37.93 24.20
C MET A 1 -30.28 37.08 24.95
N ASP A 2 -30.00 36.67 26.19
CA ASP A 2 -30.88 35.88 27.09
C ASP A 2 -32.32 36.42 27.27
N GLY A 3 -32.50 37.74 27.33
CA GLY A 3 -33.83 38.34 27.42
C GLY A 3 -34.69 38.09 26.19
N LYS A 4 -34.09 38.08 24.99
CA LYS A 4 -34.79 37.76 23.73
C LYS A 4 -35.13 36.27 23.68
N LEU A 5 -34.20 35.39 24.04
CA LEU A 5 -34.42 33.94 24.09
C LEU A 5 -35.57 33.57 25.04
N THR A 6 -35.64 34.21 26.20
CA THR A 6 -36.72 33.97 27.18
C THR A 6 -38.09 34.38 26.63
N GLN A 7 -38.16 35.48 25.86
CA GLN A 7 -39.39 35.91 25.18
C GLN A 7 -39.80 34.92 24.08
N LEU A 8 -38.84 34.45 23.27
CA LEU A 8 -39.09 33.48 22.21
C LEU A 8 -39.56 32.12 22.76
N ALA A 9 -38.99 31.66 23.88
CA ALA A 9 -39.43 30.45 24.56
C ALA A 9 -40.89 30.52 25.03
N GLY A 10 -41.42 31.73 25.30
CA GLY A 10 -42.81 31.96 25.70
C GLY A 10 -43.85 31.94 24.57
N ILE A 11 -43.44 31.88 23.30
CA ILE A 11 -44.36 31.85 22.15
C ILE A 11 -45.15 30.53 22.16
N ALA A 12 -46.48 30.62 22.13
CA ALA A 12 -47.38 29.46 22.19
C ALA A 12 -47.47 28.70 20.86
N SER A 13 -47.45 29.41 19.73
CA SER A 13 -47.51 28.84 18.38
C SER A 13 -46.15 28.27 17.98
N GLN A 14 -46.07 26.97 17.67
CA GLN A 14 -44.82 26.34 17.24
C GLN A 14 -44.28 26.94 15.94
N LYS A 15 -45.16 27.27 14.99
CA LYS A 15 -44.78 27.84 13.70
C LYS A 15 -44.15 29.22 13.86
N ASP A 16 -44.75 30.06 14.71
CA ASP A 16 -44.26 31.42 14.95
C ASP A 16 -42.98 31.38 15.80
N LYS A 17 -42.91 30.44 16.75
CA LYS A 17 -41.70 30.17 17.54
C LYS A 17 -40.55 29.77 16.61
N GLN A 18 -40.76 28.82 15.71
CA GLN A 18 -39.78 28.39 14.70
C GLN A 18 -39.28 29.59 13.88
N ALA A 19 -40.19 30.34 13.24
CA ALA A 19 -39.82 31.49 12.42
C ALA A 19 -39.03 32.56 13.20
N ALA A 20 -39.37 32.79 14.46
CA ALA A 20 -38.71 33.78 15.29
C ALA A 20 -37.28 33.34 15.71
N TYR A 21 -37.07 32.06 16.01
CA TYR A 21 -35.72 31.52 16.23
C TYR A 21 -34.87 31.56 14.95
N SER A 22 -35.45 31.21 13.80
CA SER A 22 -34.79 31.32 12.49
C SER A 22 -34.33 32.74 12.16
N GLN A 23 -35.20 33.73 12.39
CA GLN A 23 -34.86 35.15 12.20
C GLN A 23 -33.73 35.59 13.14
N LEU A 24 -33.76 35.13 14.40
CA LEU A 24 -32.70 35.44 15.35
C LEU A 24 -31.36 34.82 14.91
N LEU A 25 -31.36 33.58 14.43
CA LEU A 25 -30.18 32.91 13.90
C LEU A 25 -29.55 33.69 12.74
N HIS A 26 -30.34 34.10 11.75
CA HIS A 26 -29.82 34.89 10.64
C HIS A 26 -29.25 36.24 11.11
N ALA A 27 -29.88 36.87 12.11
CA ALA A 27 -29.38 38.11 12.69
C ALA A 27 -28.06 37.93 13.47
N THR A 28 -27.84 36.80 14.14
CA THR A 28 -26.57 36.52 14.84
C THR A 28 -25.45 36.19 13.87
N LEU A 29 -25.75 35.44 12.80
CA LEU A 29 -24.77 35.09 11.77
C LEU A 29 -24.31 36.30 10.94
N ALA A 30 -25.14 37.33 10.80
CA ALA A 30 -24.79 38.57 10.12
C ALA A 30 -23.88 39.50 10.95
N HIS A 31 -23.62 39.17 12.22
CA HIS A 31 -22.79 39.98 13.10
C HIS A 31 -21.29 39.73 12.82
N PRO A 32 -20.39 40.73 13.01
CA PRO A 32 -18.95 40.58 12.70
C PRO A 32 -18.24 39.48 13.51
N ASP A 33 -18.71 39.21 14.72
CA ASP A 33 -18.25 38.12 15.59
C ASP A 33 -19.47 37.25 15.95
N PRO A 34 -19.87 36.33 15.06
CA PRO A 34 -21.10 35.59 15.20
C PRO A 34 -20.99 34.45 16.23
N ALA A 35 -19.77 34.08 16.64
CA ALA A 35 -19.50 32.86 17.41
C ALA A 35 -20.25 32.86 18.75
N ARG A 36 -19.99 33.85 19.60
CA ARG A 36 -20.56 33.92 20.96
C ARG A 36 -22.09 33.90 20.97
N ASP A 37 -22.71 34.71 20.12
CA ASP A 37 -24.16 34.83 20.07
C ASP A 37 -24.80 33.59 19.43
N THR A 38 -24.18 33.00 18.42
CA THR A 38 -24.71 31.78 17.80
C THR A 38 -24.61 30.59 18.76
N VAL A 39 -23.52 30.47 19.50
CA VAL A 39 -23.29 29.40 20.50
C VAL A 39 -24.28 29.49 21.65
N THR A 40 -24.56 30.70 22.13
CA THR A 40 -25.53 30.93 23.19
C THR A 40 -26.96 30.63 22.71
N LEU A 41 -27.28 30.93 21.44
CA LEU A 41 -28.56 30.59 20.80
C LEU A 41 -28.71 29.06 20.69
N VAL A 42 -27.69 28.38 20.15
CA VAL A 42 -27.65 26.92 20.01
C VAL A 42 -27.80 26.24 21.37
N THR A 43 -27.08 26.73 22.40
CA THR A 43 -27.19 26.23 23.77
C THR A 43 -28.64 26.30 24.26
N ASN A 44 -29.27 27.47 24.15
CA ASN A 44 -30.66 27.63 24.57
C ASN A 44 -31.61 26.69 23.82
N VAL A 45 -31.46 26.60 22.50
CA VAL A 45 -32.30 25.76 21.64
C VAL A 45 -32.20 24.27 21.99
N VAL A 46 -31.02 23.81 22.41
CA VAL A 46 -30.75 22.41 22.73
C VAL A 46 -31.09 22.06 24.19
N THR A 47 -30.85 22.97 25.13
CA THR A 47 -31.01 22.70 26.57
C THR A 47 -32.37 23.09 27.13
N ASP A 48 -33.06 24.09 26.56
CA ASP A 48 -34.34 24.56 27.08
C ASP A 48 -35.51 23.76 26.50
N ASP A 49 -36.10 22.90 27.33
CA ASP A 49 -37.22 22.04 26.92
C ASP A 49 -38.46 22.81 26.46
N ARG A 50 -38.59 24.10 26.81
CA ARG A 50 -39.69 24.97 26.33
C ARG A 50 -39.61 25.28 24.84
N VAL A 51 -38.42 25.14 24.24
CA VAL A 51 -38.21 25.32 22.79
C VAL A 51 -38.85 24.16 22.03
N GLY A 52 -38.68 22.94 22.54
CA GLY A 52 -39.17 21.71 21.95
C GLY A 52 -38.29 21.20 20.81
N ILE A 53 -38.22 19.88 20.68
CA ILE A 53 -37.24 19.22 19.78
C ILE A 53 -37.45 19.54 18.29
N VAL A 54 -38.70 19.76 17.86
CA VAL A 54 -39.03 20.05 16.45
C VAL A 54 -38.47 21.41 16.03
N VAL A 55 -38.69 22.43 16.86
CA VAL A 55 -38.13 23.78 16.65
C VAL A 55 -36.60 23.70 16.70
N GLY A 56 -36.04 22.97 17.68
CA GLY A 56 -34.60 22.84 17.79
C GLY A 56 -33.95 22.19 16.59
N ARG A 57 -34.51 21.08 16.09
CA ARG A 57 -34.00 20.43 14.86
C ARG A 57 -34.00 21.38 13.68
N GLN A 58 -35.10 22.12 13.47
CA GLN A 58 -35.18 23.06 12.37
C GLN A 58 -34.11 24.15 12.46
N VAL A 59 -33.97 24.80 13.63
CA VAL A 59 -33.03 25.91 13.81
C VAL A 59 -31.59 25.44 13.58
N ILE A 60 -31.24 24.26 14.08
CA ILE A 60 -29.91 23.69 13.84
C ILE A 60 -29.73 23.28 12.36
N THR A 61 -30.76 22.76 11.69
CA THR A 61 -30.71 22.49 10.24
C THR A 61 -30.48 23.79 9.44
N GLU A 62 -31.10 24.90 9.83
CA GLU A 62 -30.87 26.20 9.19
C GLU A 62 -29.47 26.73 9.47
N LEU A 63 -28.92 26.51 10.67
CA LEU A 63 -27.52 26.82 10.97
C LEU A 63 -26.58 26.02 10.08
N VAL A 64 -26.80 24.70 9.95
CA VAL A 64 -26.03 23.82 9.06
C VAL A 64 -26.03 24.34 7.62
N ASN A 65 -27.20 24.74 7.10
CA ASN A 65 -27.32 25.26 5.74
C ASN A 65 -26.62 26.62 5.60
N ALA A 66 -26.79 27.53 6.56
CA ALA A 66 -26.16 28.84 6.52
C ALA A 66 -24.62 28.75 6.57
N LEU A 67 -24.07 27.81 7.35
CA LEU A 67 -22.61 27.57 7.39
C LEU A 67 -22.10 26.98 6.07
N LYS A 68 -22.87 26.08 5.46
CA LYS A 68 -22.58 25.51 4.13
C LYS A 68 -22.59 26.57 3.02
N ASP A 69 -23.56 27.48 3.07
CA ASP A 69 -23.73 28.57 2.09
C ASP A 69 -22.73 29.72 2.29
N GLY A 70 -21.83 29.61 3.27
CA GLY A 70 -20.77 30.59 3.49
C GLY A 70 -21.22 31.85 4.21
N ALA A 71 -22.28 31.79 5.03
CA ALA A 71 -22.71 32.91 5.86
C ALA A 71 -21.59 33.41 6.80
N VAL A 72 -20.67 32.53 7.18
CA VAL A 72 -19.42 32.87 7.86
C VAL A 72 -18.26 32.65 6.89
N SER A 73 -17.62 33.74 6.46
CA SER A 73 -16.54 33.69 5.46
C SER A 73 -15.22 33.19 6.03
N ASP A 74 -14.97 33.42 7.32
CA ASP A 74 -13.74 32.97 8.00
C ASP A 74 -13.83 31.47 8.33
N ALA A 75 -12.92 30.68 7.75
CA ALA A 75 -12.85 29.24 7.95
C ALA A 75 -12.58 28.84 9.41
N ASN A 76 -11.75 29.60 10.14
CA ASN A 76 -11.43 29.32 11.55
C ASN A 76 -12.66 29.53 12.43
N ILE A 77 -13.37 30.64 12.23
CA ILE A 77 -14.61 30.93 12.99
C ILE A 77 -15.66 29.87 12.69
N ARG A 78 -15.80 29.46 11.42
CA ARG A 78 -16.72 28.39 11.02
C ARG A 78 -16.36 27.05 11.67
N LYS A 79 -15.08 26.69 11.69
CA LYS A 79 -14.57 25.47 12.35
C LYS A 79 -14.92 25.47 13.84
N THR A 80 -14.55 26.53 14.57
CA THR A 80 -14.85 26.67 16.00
C THR A 80 -16.35 26.60 16.27
N LEU A 81 -17.17 27.27 15.46
CA LEU A 81 -18.62 27.25 15.61
C LEU A 81 -19.20 25.84 15.41
N ILE A 82 -18.69 25.07 14.45
CA ILE A 82 -19.10 23.68 14.23
C ILE A 82 -18.69 22.81 15.41
N GLU A 83 -17.45 22.91 15.89
CA GLU A 83 -16.93 22.16 17.03
C GLU A 83 -17.74 22.43 18.32
N GLU A 84 -17.99 23.71 18.62
CA GLU A 84 -18.79 24.11 19.79
C GLU A 84 -20.25 23.65 19.67
N THR A 85 -20.84 23.76 18.47
CA THR A 85 -22.20 23.25 18.21
C THR A 85 -22.27 21.74 18.42
N LEU A 86 -21.30 20.98 17.91
CA LEU A 86 -21.22 19.52 18.11
C LEU A 86 -21.07 19.16 19.59
N ALA A 87 -20.25 19.90 20.35
CA ALA A 87 -20.09 19.70 21.79
C ALA A 87 -21.42 19.93 22.54
N ILE A 88 -22.19 20.96 22.16
CA ILE A 88 -23.51 21.24 22.75
C ILE A 88 -24.53 20.15 22.40
N LEU A 89 -24.49 19.61 21.18
CA LEU A 89 -25.40 18.54 20.76
C LEU A 89 -25.08 17.19 21.42
N GLN A 90 -23.85 16.96 21.86
CA GLN A 90 -23.35 15.67 22.34
C GLN A 90 -24.22 15.03 23.46
N PRO A 91 -24.68 15.74 24.51
CA PRO A 91 -25.53 15.16 25.56
C PRO A 91 -26.90 14.67 25.05
N ARG A 92 -27.38 15.21 23.93
CA ARG A 92 -28.67 14.88 23.30
C ARG A 92 -28.49 14.31 21.88
N LEU A 93 -27.36 13.67 21.58
CA LEU A 93 -26.96 13.30 20.23
C LEU A 93 -28.03 12.49 19.46
N VAL A 94 -28.68 11.53 20.13
CA VAL A 94 -29.76 10.71 19.52
C VAL A 94 -30.91 11.58 18.98
N SER A 95 -31.17 12.73 19.61
CA SER A 95 -32.24 13.63 19.19
C SER A 95 -31.84 14.53 18.01
N PHE A 96 -30.55 14.76 17.79
CA PHE A 96 -30.00 15.68 16.77
C PHE A 96 -29.02 14.99 15.82
N GLU A 97 -29.20 13.69 15.60
CA GLU A 97 -28.25 12.84 14.88
C GLU A 97 -28.00 13.30 13.43
N GLU A 98 -29.06 13.72 12.72
CA GLU A 98 -28.99 14.22 11.35
C GLU A 98 -28.20 15.53 11.25
N GLN A 99 -28.46 16.46 12.17
CA GLN A 99 -27.77 17.74 12.25
C GLN A 99 -26.30 17.54 12.61
N ALA A 100 -26.01 16.69 13.61
CA ALA A 100 -24.66 16.37 14.02
C ALA A 100 -23.87 15.70 12.88
N ALA A 101 -24.48 14.79 12.12
CA ALA A 101 -23.83 14.19 10.96
C ALA A 101 -23.51 15.23 9.87
N SER A 102 -24.44 16.16 9.60
CA SER A 102 -24.24 17.22 8.60
C SER A 102 -23.11 18.19 8.99
N LEU A 103 -23.02 18.53 10.29
CA LEU A 103 -21.91 19.30 10.85
C LEU A 103 -20.57 18.55 10.76
N ARG A 104 -20.56 17.24 11.04
CA ARG A 104 -19.35 16.41 10.92
C ARG A 104 -18.83 16.35 9.48
N TYR A 105 -19.70 16.26 8.48
CA TYR A 105 -19.26 16.34 7.08
C TYR A 105 -18.59 17.68 6.77
N GLN A 106 -19.20 18.80 7.15
CA GLN A 106 -18.61 20.12 6.93
C GLN A 106 -17.28 20.31 7.69
N LEU A 107 -17.19 19.80 8.92
CA LEU A 107 -15.96 19.85 9.71
C LEU A 107 -14.85 19.02 9.06
N ALA A 108 -15.18 17.82 8.55
CA ALA A 108 -14.22 16.99 7.82
C ALA A 108 -13.72 17.68 6.53
N ASP A 109 -14.61 18.37 5.79
CA ASP A 109 -14.21 19.16 4.61
C ASP A 109 -13.22 20.28 4.97
N ILE A 110 -13.42 20.97 6.10
CA ILE A 110 -12.50 22.01 6.59
C ILE A 110 -11.15 21.41 7.01
N LEU A 111 -11.17 20.33 7.79
CA LEU A 111 -9.96 19.67 8.27
C LEU A 111 -9.13 19.08 7.13
N GLU A 112 -9.78 18.51 6.10
CA GLU A 112 -9.11 18.06 4.88
C GLU A 112 -8.45 19.20 4.11
N ALA A 113 -9.08 20.37 4.04
CA ALA A 113 -8.49 21.55 3.42
C ALA A 113 -7.30 22.12 4.23
N GLU A 114 -7.25 21.83 5.52
CA GLU A 114 -6.13 22.16 6.43
C GLU A 114 -5.05 21.08 6.48
N GLU A 115 -5.19 20.00 5.71
CA GLU A 115 -4.31 18.81 5.73
C GLU A 115 -4.24 18.11 7.12
N ASP A 116 -5.26 18.29 7.96
CA ASP A 116 -5.42 17.59 9.24
C ASP A 116 -6.20 16.27 9.04
N TRP A 117 -5.52 15.29 8.48
CA TRP A 117 -6.10 13.99 8.11
C TRP A 117 -6.57 13.19 9.33
N SER A 118 -5.79 13.26 10.41
CA SER A 118 -6.06 12.58 11.68
C SER A 118 -7.40 13.00 12.29
N GLU A 119 -7.63 14.31 12.43
CA GLU A 119 -8.89 14.81 12.97
C GLU A 119 -10.05 14.61 12.00
N ALA A 120 -9.85 14.82 10.70
CA ALA A 120 -10.87 14.60 9.68
C ALA A 120 -11.41 13.15 9.71
N ALA A 121 -10.51 12.16 9.81
CA ALA A 121 -10.88 10.76 9.92
C ALA A 121 -11.72 10.53 11.18
N ARG A 122 -11.28 11.04 12.34
CA ARG A 122 -11.99 10.87 13.62
C ARG A 122 -13.39 11.48 13.60
N VAL A 123 -13.54 12.64 12.99
CA VAL A 123 -14.83 13.32 12.82
C VAL A 123 -15.80 12.46 12.01
N LEU A 124 -15.36 11.90 10.87
CA LEU A 124 -16.19 11.02 10.04
C LEU A 124 -16.49 9.68 10.71
N MET A 125 -15.52 9.11 11.44
CA MET A 125 -15.71 7.87 12.22
C MET A 125 -16.79 8.01 13.31
N GLY A 126 -17.02 9.24 13.80
CA GLY A 126 -18.07 9.56 14.76
C GLY A 126 -19.49 9.62 14.17
N ILE A 127 -19.65 9.42 12.86
CA ILE A 127 -20.97 9.36 12.21
C ILE A 127 -21.54 7.93 12.35
N SER A 128 -22.71 7.81 12.95
CA SER A 128 -23.43 6.54 13.11
C SER A 128 -24.07 6.10 11.79
N LEU A 129 -23.28 5.48 10.90
CA LEU A 129 -23.76 5.05 9.58
C LEU A 129 -24.77 3.88 9.62
N ASP A 130 -24.75 3.09 10.70
CA ASP A 130 -25.57 1.90 10.87
C ASP A 130 -26.67 2.05 11.95
N SER A 131 -27.01 3.29 12.31
CA SER A 131 -28.06 3.53 13.31
C SER A 131 -29.45 3.15 12.79
N GLY A 132 -30.29 2.60 13.68
CA GLY A 132 -31.67 2.24 13.35
C GLY A 132 -32.61 3.44 13.19
N HIS A 133 -32.15 4.65 13.49
CA HIS A 133 -32.95 5.88 13.47
C HIS A 133 -32.86 6.63 12.14
N ARG A 134 -31.81 6.39 11.34
CA ARG A 134 -31.58 7.03 10.05
C ARG A 134 -31.28 5.99 8.98
N LEU A 135 -32.12 5.92 7.95
CA LEU A 135 -31.85 5.12 6.76
C LEU A 135 -30.88 5.88 5.87
N ILE A 136 -29.64 5.39 5.78
CA ILE A 136 -28.61 5.87 4.85
C ILE A 136 -28.47 4.83 3.75
N ALA A 137 -28.45 5.27 2.49
CA ALA A 137 -28.25 4.37 1.36
C ALA A 137 -26.88 3.69 1.43
N ASP A 138 -26.82 2.42 1.03
CA ASP A 138 -25.57 1.64 1.08
C ASP A 138 -24.43 2.30 0.28
N GLU A 139 -24.76 2.95 -0.82
CA GLU A 139 -23.80 3.69 -1.63
C GLU A 139 -23.23 4.92 -0.90
N ASP A 140 -24.04 5.63 -0.12
CA ASP A 140 -23.57 6.76 0.68
C ASP A 140 -22.68 6.28 1.83
N LYS A 141 -23.01 5.13 2.45
CA LYS A 141 -22.13 4.50 3.45
C LYS A 141 -20.78 4.14 2.83
N LEU A 142 -20.79 3.58 1.62
CA LEU A 142 -19.58 3.24 0.88
C LEU A 142 -18.71 4.47 0.63
N ARG A 143 -19.29 5.61 0.20
CA ARG A 143 -18.57 6.87 0.01
C ARG A 143 -17.87 7.33 1.29
N VAL A 144 -18.57 7.30 2.42
CA VAL A 144 -18.00 7.73 3.71
C VAL A 144 -16.90 6.77 4.17
N TYR A 145 -17.09 5.46 4.05
CA TYR A 145 -16.07 4.49 4.42
C TYR A 145 -14.81 4.63 3.56
N ILE A 146 -14.94 4.80 2.24
CA ILE A 146 -13.79 5.02 1.36
C ILE A 146 -13.07 6.33 1.73
N ARG A 147 -13.82 7.39 2.06
CA ARG A 147 -13.24 8.66 2.53
C ARG A 147 -12.44 8.47 3.83
N ILE A 148 -12.99 7.78 4.82
CA ILE A 148 -12.28 7.45 6.07
C ILE A 148 -11.01 6.64 5.78
N VAL A 149 -11.07 5.63 4.91
CA VAL A 149 -9.90 4.82 4.54
C VAL A 149 -8.82 5.69 3.91
N ARG A 150 -9.16 6.59 2.99
CA ARG A 150 -8.20 7.50 2.35
C ARG A 150 -7.49 8.37 3.40
N LEU A 151 -8.24 8.98 4.31
CA LEU A 151 -7.71 9.82 5.38
C LEU A 151 -6.76 9.05 6.31
N LEU A 152 -7.15 7.86 6.75
CA LEU A 152 -6.33 7.01 7.62
C LEU A 152 -5.01 6.59 6.95
N LEU A 153 -5.01 6.40 5.63
CA LEU A 153 -3.81 6.05 4.87
C LEU A 153 -2.82 7.21 4.71
N GLU A 154 -3.27 8.47 4.76
CA GLU A 154 -2.36 9.62 4.78
C GLU A 154 -1.54 9.68 6.09
N GLU A 155 -2.09 9.13 7.19
CA GLU A 155 -1.42 8.99 8.49
C GLU A 155 -0.72 7.63 8.69
N GLU A 156 -0.62 6.83 7.62
CA GLU A 156 -0.03 5.48 7.64
C GLU A 156 -0.71 4.47 8.60
N ASP A 157 -1.94 4.74 9.07
CA ASP A 157 -2.70 3.82 9.93
C ASP A 157 -3.42 2.74 9.11
N SER A 158 -2.63 1.78 8.61
CA SER A 158 -3.14 0.71 7.76
C SER A 158 -4.08 -0.25 8.48
N VAL A 159 -4.00 -0.36 9.81
CA VAL A 159 -4.80 -1.29 10.61
C VAL A 159 -6.24 -0.78 10.75
N GLN A 160 -6.41 0.50 11.12
CA GLN A 160 -7.73 1.10 11.14
C GLN A 160 -8.29 1.23 9.71
N ALA A 161 -7.45 1.58 8.73
CA ALA A 161 -7.86 1.62 7.32
C ALA A 161 -8.41 0.27 6.85
N GLU A 162 -7.74 -0.86 7.14
CA GLU A 162 -8.23 -2.21 6.80
C GLU A 162 -9.57 -2.52 7.45
N THR A 163 -9.80 -2.05 8.68
CA THR A 163 -11.07 -2.23 9.39
C THR A 163 -12.23 -1.52 8.67
N TYR A 164 -12.06 -0.25 8.30
CA TYR A 164 -13.09 0.50 7.57
C TYR A 164 -13.24 0.06 6.11
N TYR A 165 -12.15 -0.38 5.48
CA TYR A 165 -12.18 -0.99 4.16
C TYR A 165 -13.06 -2.25 4.13
N ASN A 166 -12.94 -3.12 5.14
CA ASN A 166 -13.77 -4.31 5.24
C ASN A 166 -15.26 -3.99 5.42
N ARG A 167 -15.59 -2.87 6.11
CA ARG A 167 -16.97 -2.37 6.18
C ARG A 167 -17.45 -1.85 4.83
N ALA A 168 -16.63 -1.08 4.11
CA ALA A 168 -16.91 -0.66 2.74
C ALA A 168 -17.14 -1.85 1.79
N ALA A 169 -16.37 -2.92 1.92
CA ALA A 169 -16.47 -4.11 1.07
C ALA A 169 -17.86 -4.78 1.11
N LEU A 170 -18.62 -4.61 2.20
CA LEU A 170 -20.00 -5.11 2.30
C LEU A 170 -20.96 -4.37 1.34
N HIS A 171 -20.65 -3.11 1.02
CA HIS A 171 -21.51 -2.23 0.25
C HIS A 171 -21.05 -2.03 -1.20
N ILE A 172 -19.90 -2.58 -1.62
CA ILE A 172 -19.34 -2.36 -2.97
C ILE A 172 -20.28 -2.78 -4.11
N HIS A 173 -21.12 -3.80 -3.88
CA HIS A 173 -22.09 -4.29 -4.86
C HIS A 173 -23.29 -3.35 -5.07
N SER A 174 -23.49 -2.38 -4.18
CA SER A 174 -24.60 -1.43 -4.25
C SER A 174 -24.39 -0.32 -5.27
N THR A 175 -23.13 -0.05 -5.65
CA THR A 175 -22.79 1.06 -6.55
C THR A 175 -22.45 0.58 -7.95
N GLN A 176 -22.89 1.36 -8.94
CA GLN A 176 -22.44 1.27 -10.33
C GLN A 176 -21.50 2.44 -10.68
N ASP A 177 -21.19 3.30 -9.71
CA ASP A 177 -20.27 4.42 -9.86
C ASP A 177 -18.85 3.90 -10.05
N ARG A 178 -18.31 4.15 -11.24
CA ARG A 178 -17.03 3.62 -11.64
C ARG A 178 -15.89 4.25 -10.86
N GLU A 179 -15.97 5.55 -10.60
CA GLU A 179 -14.96 6.28 -9.84
C GLU A 179 -14.85 5.71 -8.42
N LEU A 180 -16.01 5.44 -7.79
CA LEU A 180 -16.06 4.87 -6.45
C LEU A 180 -15.49 3.45 -6.40
N GLN A 181 -15.77 2.62 -7.42
CA GLN A 181 -15.18 1.29 -7.55
C GLN A 181 -13.67 1.33 -7.74
N LEU A 182 -13.15 2.29 -8.51
CA LEU A 182 -11.72 2.48 -8.72
C LEU A 182 -11.02 2.98 -7.45
N ALA A 183 -11.62 3.95 -6.76
CA ALA A 183 -11.14 4.42 -5.47
C ALA A 183 -11.07 3.29 -4.44
N PHE A 184 -12.08 2.42 -4.40
CA PHE A 184 -12.07 1.22 -3.54
C PHE A 184 -10.89 0.28 -3.86
N LYS A 185 -10.66 -0.03 -5.14
CA LYS A 185 -9.52 -0.88 -5.56
C LYS A 185 -8.17 -0.24 -5.24
N LEU A 186 -8.03 1.06 -5.44
CA LEU A 186 -6.82 1.79 -5.10
C LEU A 186 -6.55 1.78 -3.59
N CYS A 187 -7.59 2.00 -2.77
CA CYS A 187 -7.49 1.85 -1.31
C CYS A 187 -7.02 0.44 -0.92
N GLN A 188 -7.51 -0.61 -1.56
CA GLN A 188 -7.05 -1.98 -1.32
C GLN A 188 -5.54 -2.14 -1.58
N ALA A 189 -5.07 -1.65 -2.74
CA ALA A 189 -3.66 -1.72 -3.12
C ALA A 189 -2.78 -0.94 -2.13
N ARG A 190 -3.20 0.27 -1.74
CA ARG A 190 -2.52 1.09 -0.73
C ARG A 190 -2.47 0.38 0.62
N ILE A 191 -3.58 -0.15 1.14
CA ILE A 191 -3.60 -0.89 2.42
C ILE A 191 -2.59 -2.05 2.40
N MET A 192 -2.52 -2.80 1.31
CA MET A 192 -1.55 -3.90 1.17
C MET A 192 -0.10 -3.41 1.19
N ASP A 193 0.19 -2.29 0.52
CA ASP A 193 1.52 -1.64 0.51
C ASP A 193 1.93 -1.18 1.92
N TYR A 194 1.08 -0.42 2.63
CA TYR A 194 1.36 0.00 4.02
C TYR A 194 1.49 -1.19 4.99
N SER A 195 0.68 -2.23 4.80
CA SER A 195 0.74 -3.46 5.60
C SER A 195 1.87 -4.42 5.20
N ARG A 196 2.77 -3.99 4.30
CA ARG A 196 3.96 -4.74 3.83
C ARG A 196 3.62 -6.07 3.13
N LYS A 197 2.38 -6.22 2.66
CA LYS A 197 1.91 -7.29 1.77
C LYS A 197 2.27 -6.91 0.32
N PHE A 198 3.57 -6.72 0.07
CA PHE A 198 4.06 -6.09 -1.17
C PHE A 198 3.77 -6.90 -2.42
N LEU A 199 3.74 -8.23 -2.33
CA LEU A 199 3.44 -9.07 -3.48
C LEU A 199 1.99 -8.86 -3.95
N GLU A 200 1.06 -8.88 -3.00
CA GLU A 200 -0.36 -8.64 -3.25
C GLU A 200 -0.59 -7.20 -3.73
N ALA A 201 0.07 -6.22 -3.10
CA ALA A 201 0.03 -4.83 -3.54
C ALA A 201 0.52 -4.66 -4.98
N ALA A 202 1.64 -5.29 -5.35
CA ALA A 202 2.19 -5.23 -6.69
C ALA A 202 1.20 -5.76 -7.74
N MET A 203 0.52 -6.87 -7.45
CA MET A 203 -0.50 -7.43 -8.33
C MET A 203 -1.69 -6.47 -8.50
N ARG A 204 -2.20 -5.87 -7.41
CA ARG A 204 -3.33 -4.92 -7.47
C ARG A 204 -2.98 -3.64 -8.21
N TYR A 205 -1.80 -3.08 -7.97
CA TYR A 205 -1.32 -1.91 -8.71
C TYR A 205 -1.11 -2.21 -10.19
N ASN A 206 -0.61 -3.41 -10.54
CA ASN A 206 -0.51 -3.84 -11.93
C ASN A 206 -1.90 -3.92 -12.58
N GLU A 207 -2.88 -4.56 -11.93
CA GLU A 207 -4.28 -4.60 -12.39
C GLU A 207 -4.85 -3.19 -12.64
N LEU A 208 -4.61 -2.25 -11.72
CA LEU A 208 -5.03 -0.85 -11.87
C LEU A 208 -4.37 -0.17 -13.07
N SER A 209 -3.09 -0.43 -13.35
CA SER A 209 -2.36 0.19 -14.46
C SER A 209 -2.93 -0.14 -15.85
N TRP A 210 -3.76 -1.19 -15.98
CA TRP A 210 -4.39 -1.59 -17.23
C TRP A 210 -5.80 -1.02 -17.44
N ILE A 211 -6.35 -0.32 -16.44
CA ILE A 211 -7.71 0.21 -16.52
C ILE A 211 -7.72 1.43 -17.44
N GLY A 212 -8.29 1.28 -18.64
CA GLY A 212 -8.30 2.33 -19.67
C GLY A 212 -9.13 3.59 -19.37
N GLU A 213 -9.91 3.58 -18.29
CA GLU A 213 -10.68 4.75 -17.81
C GLU A 213 -9.82 5.71 -16.98
N LEU A 214 -8.70 5.22 -16.42
CA LEU A 214 -7.72 6.06 -15.73
C LEU A 214 -6.89 6.82 -16.76
N ASP A 215 -6.49 8.02 -16.41
CA ASP A 215 -5.61 8.81 -17.26
C ASP A 215 -4.22 8.13 -17.41
N GLU A 216 -3.40 8.63 -18.33
CA GLU A 216 -2.08 8.05 -18.57
C GLU A 216 -1.12 8.23 -17.38
N GLU A 217 -1.26 9.34 -16.65
CA GLU A 217 -0.44 9.66 -15.49
C GLU A 217 -0.73 8.73 -14.31
N GLU A 218 -2.00 8.52 -13.94
CA GLU A 218 -2.42 7.60 -12.88
C GLU A 218 -2.08 6.15 -13.22
N ARG A 219 -2.23 5.74 -14.50
CA ARG A 219 -1.80 4.40 -14.94
C ARG A 219 -0.29 4.21 -14.82
N SER A 220 0.49 5.23 -15.18
CA SER A 220 1.95 5.23 -15.04
C SER A 220 2.37 5.19 -13.57
N GLN A 221 1.71 5.97 -12.70
CA GLN A 221 1.93 5.96 -11.26
C GLN A 221 1.58 4.60 -10.64
N ALA A 222 0.45 3.99 -11.03
CA ALA A 222 0.06 2.65 -10.58
C ALA A 222 1.09 1.61 -11.04
N LEU A 223 1.55 1.66 -12.30
CA LEU A 223 2.59 0.76 -12.79
C LEU A 223 3.90 0.94 -12.04
N SER A 224 4.31 2.18 -11.77
CA SER A 224 5.48 2.48 -10.95
C SER A 224 5.36 1.91 -9.54
N ALA A 225 4.20 2.08 -8.88
CA ALA A 225 3.92 1.50 -7.58
C ALA A 225 3.96 -0.04 -7.61
N ALA A 226 3.48 -0.66 -8.68
CA ALA A 226 3.55 -2.11 -8.88
C ALA A 226 5.00 -2.60 -8.95
N VAL A 227 5.84 -1.92 -9.73
CA VAL A 227 7.29 -2.22 -9.82
C VAL A 227 7.95 -2.05 -8.46
N THR A 228 7.70 -0.94 -7.77
CA THR A 228 8.26 -0.68 -6.44
C THR A 228 7.89 -1.77 -5.44
N CYS A 229 6.61 -2.15 -5.37
CA CYS A 229 6.16 -3.23 -4.48
C CYS A 229 6.77 -4.59 -4.87
N ALA A 230 6.88 -4.91 -6.16
CA ALA A 230 7.52 -6.15 -6.62
C ALA A 230 9.02 -6.22 -6.24
N VAL A 231 9.70 -5.08 -6.23
CA VAL A 231 11.11 -4.95 -5.79
C VAL A 231 11.25 -5.07 -4.27
N LEU A 232 10.28 -4.60 -3.49
CA LEU A 232 10.30 -4.72 -2.02
C LEU A 232 9.84 -6.09 -1.51
N ALA A 233 9.11 -6.86 -2.32
CA ALA A 233 8.62 -8.17 -1.94
C ALA A 233 9.76 -9.18 -1.61
N PRO A 234 9.56 -10.11 -0.67
CA PRO A 234 10.53 -11.15 -0.35
C PRO A 234 10.88 -12.01 -1.58
N ALA A 235 12.16 -12.38 -1.72
CA ALA A 235 12.59 -13.18 -2.87
C ALA A 235 11.97 -14.58 -2.87
N GLY A 236 11.51 -15.06 -4.04
CA GLY A 236 10.91 -16.38 -4.23
C GLY A 236 10.08 -16.51 -5.52
N PRO A 237 9.57 -17.72 -5.85
CA PRO A 237 8.89 -17.98 -7.13
C PRO A 237 7.67 -17.09 -7.45
N PRO A 238 6.79 -16.75 -6.47
CA PRO A 238 5.68 -15.83 -6.73
C PRO A 238 6.15 -14.44 -7.17
N ARG A 239 7.20 -13.91 -6.53
CA ARG A 239 7.79 -12.62 -6.89
C ARG A 239 8.42 -12.65 -8.27
N SER A 240 9.16 -13.70 -8.61
CA SER A 240 9.79 -13.84 -9.93
C SER A 240 8.76 -13.83 -11.06
N ARG A 241 7.57 -14.41 -10.85
CA ARG A 241 6.46 -14.34 -11.82
C ARG A 241 5.94 -12.91 -12.02
N VAL A 242 5.78 -12.15 -10.94
CA VAL A 242 5.35 -10.74 -11.02
C VAL A 242 6.41 -9.88 -11.71
N LEU A 243 7.69 -10.06 -11.37
CA LEU A 243 8.80 -9.37 -12.05
C LEU A 243 8.86 -9.70 -13.54
N ALA A 244 8.61 -10.96 -13.92
CA ALA A 244 8.55 -11.38 -15.32
C ALA A 244 7.40 -10.69 -16.07
N ALA A 245 6.21 -10.63 -15.46
CA ALA A 245 5.06 -9.93 -16.05
C ALA A 245 5.33 -8.44 -16.25
N LEU A 246 5.91 -7.78 -15.24
CA LEU A 246 6.28 -6.36 -15.30
C LEU A 246 7.39 -6.09 -16.31
N CYS A 247 8.43 -6.92 -16.37
CA CYS A 247 9.55 -6.71 -17.31
C CYS A 247 9.16 -6.93 -18.78
N ARG A 248 8.10 -7.71 -19.06
CA ARG A 248 7.52 -7.89 -20.41
C ARG A 248 6.62 -6.73 -20.82
N ASP A 249 6.19 -5.90 -19.88
CA ASP A 249 5.39 -4.71 -20.17
C ASP A 249 6.30 -3.57 -20.63
N GLU A 250 6.21 -3.24 -21.92
CA GLU A 250 7.04 -2.21 -22.57
C GLU A 250 6.89 -0.83 -21.90
N ARG A 251 5.75 -0.54 -21.26
CA ARG A 251 5.51 0.72 -20.55
C ARG A 251 6.47 0.91 -19.38
N THR A 252 6.96 -0.18 -18.79
CA THR A 252 7.91 -0.11 -17.69
C THR A 252 9.26 0.48 -18.11
N ALA A 253 9.62 0.47 -19.40
CA ALA A 253 10.88 1.02 -19.90
C ALA A 253 10.98 2.55 -19.70
N GLN A 254 9.85 3.23 -19.59
CA GLN A 254 9.78 4.69 -19.38
C GLN A 254 9.86 5.07 -17.89
N LEU A 255 9.77 4.09 -16.98
CA LEU A 255 9.74 4.33 -15.55
C LEU A 255 11.16 4.54 -14.98
N PRO A 256 11.31 5.41 -13.95
CA PRO A 256 12.61 5.65 -13.31
C PRO A 256 13.18 4.39 -12.63
N ASN A 257 12.32 3.45 -12.24
CA ASN A 257 12.69 2.20 -11.58
C ASN A 257 12.88 1.01 -12.55
N HIS A 258 12.93 1.24 -13.87
CA HIS A 258 13.12 0.17 -14.86
C HIS A 258 14.45 -0.58 -14.68
N THR A 259 15.55 0.15 -14.38
CA THR A 259 16.88 -0.46 -14.27
C THR A 259 16.93 -1.51 -13.16
N ILE A 260 16.34 -1.22 -12.00
CA ILE A 260 16.29 -2.18 -10.90
C ILE A 260 15.37 -3.34 -11.25
N LEU A 261 14.19 -3.09 -11.83
CA LEU A 261 13.27 -4.13 -12.30
C LEU A 261 13.98 -5.14 -13.22
N SER A 262 14.65 -4.63 -14.26
CA SER A 262 15.37 -5.47 -15.23
C SER A 262 16.45 -6.32 -14.56
N LYS A 263 17.24 -5.71 -13.66
CA LYS A 263 18.28 -6.46 -12.93
C LYS A 263 17.72 -7.49 -11.96
N MET A 264 16.63 -7.18 -11.28
CA MET A 264 15.98 -8.14 -10.39
C MET A 264 15.40 -9.32 -11.17
N PHE A 265 14.75 -9.05 -12.30
CA PHE A 265 14.22 -10.09 -13.17
C PHE A 265 15.31 -10.97 -13.79
N LEU A 266 16.42 -10.38 -14.22
CA LEU A 266 17.57 -11.11 -14.80
C LEU A 266 18.51 -11.71 -13.74
N ASP A 267 18.10 -11.72 -12.47
CA ASP A 267 18.87 -12.25 -11.35
C ASP A 267 20.30 -11.70 -11.25
N ARG A 268 20.47 -10.41 -11.58
CA ARG A 268 21.77 -9.73 -11.50
C ARG A 268 21.99 -9.17 -10.09
N ILE A 269 23.23 -9.20 -9.64
CA ILE A 269 23.64 -8.55 -8.38
C ILE A 269 23.40 -7.03 -8.50
N LEU A 270 22.69 -6.48 -7.52
CA LEU A 270 22.41 -5.05 -7.39
C LEU A 270 23.57 -4.35 -6.68
N ARG A 271 24.08 -3.27 -7.27
CA ARG A 271 25.21 -2.50 -6.73
C ARG A 271 24.73 -1.36 -5.80
N PRO A 272 25.54 -0.92 -4.83
CA PRO A 272 25.16 0.13 -3.87
C PRO A 272 24.60 1.42 -4.51
N ALA A 273 25.20 1.90 -5.60
CA ALA A 273 24.73 3.12 -6.28
C ALA A 273 23.31 2.97 -6.86
N GLU A 274 22.95 1.78 -7.33
CA GLU A 274 21.64 1.49 -7.91
C GLU A 274 20.58 1.36 -6.83
N ILE A 275 20.97 0.78 -5.69
CA ILE A 275 20.13 0.67 -4.50
C ILE A 275 19.81 2.06 -3.96
N GLN A 276 20.82 2.94 -3.83
CA GLN A 276 20.63 4.32 -3.37
C GLN A 276 19.74 5.13 -4.31
N GLY A 277 19.92 4.98 -5.62
CA GLY A 277 19.07 5.63 -6.62
C GLY A 277 17.61 5.20 -6.50
N PHE A 278 17.36 3.92 -6.27
CA PHE A 278 16.00 3.41 -6.05
C PHE A 278 15.41 3.80 -4.70
N GLU A 279 16.21 3.73 -3.63
CA GLU A 279 15.80 4.09 -2.27
C GLU A 279 15.29 5.54 -2.19
N ALA A 280 15.90 6.46 -2.95
CA ALA A 280 15.45 7.85 -3.06
C ALA A 280 14.05 8.03 -3.68
N THR A 281 13.52 7.00 -4.36
CA THR A 281 12.16 7.03 -4.96
C THR A 281 11.09 6.44 -4.04
N LEU A 282 11.49 5.84 -2.90
CA LEU A 282 10.58 5.18 -1.99
C LEU A 282 9.83 6.16 -1.09
N LYS A 283 8.60 5.80 -0.74
CA LYS A 283 7.77 6.54 0.22
C LYS A 283 8.25 6.30 1.66
N PRO A 284 7.94 7.19 2.62
CA PRO A 284 8.36 7.05 4.02
C PRO A 284 8.00 5.68 4.63
N HIS A 285 6.77 5.21 4.44
CA HIS A 285 6.33 3.89 4.95
C HIS A 285 7.11 2.71 4.37
N GLN A 286 7.66 2.83 3.16
CA GLN A 286 8.45 1.79 2.48
C GLN A 286 9.89 1.74 2.99
N LEU A 287 10.39 2.83 3.60
CA LEU A 287 11.70 2.91 4.25
C LEU A 287 11.68 2.40 5.70
N ALA A 288 10.63 1.66 6.08
CA ALA A 288 10.47 1.14 7.42
C ALA A 288 11.70 0.33 7.88
N LYS A 289 12.21 0.70 9.06
CA LYS A 289 13.32 0.00 9.70
C LYS A 289 12.87 -1.35 10.23
N ILE A 290 13.73 -2.35 10.07
CA ILE A 290 13.53 -3.69 10.63
C ILE A 290 14.21 -3.76 12.00
N ALA A 291 13.50 -4.30 13.00
CA ALA A 291 14.10 -4.60 14.29
C ALA A 291 15.08 -5.78 14.16
N GLN A 292 16.26 -5.66 14.76
CA GLN A 292 17.26 -6.73 14.75
C GLN A 292 16.70 -8.02 15.36
N SER A 293 16.76 -9.10 14.58
CA SER A 293 16.36 -10.44 15.00
C SER A 293 17.32 -10.97 16.08
N SER A 294 16.85 -11.92 16.89
CA SER A 294 17.71 -12.69 17.80
C SER A 294 18.91 -13.30 17.07
N ASN A 295 18.69 -13.81 15.86
CA ASN A 295 19.72 -14.37 15.00
C ASN A 295 20.75 -13.33 14.55
N ASP A 296 20.33 -12.08 14.30
CA ASP A 296 21.22 -11.00 13.87
C ASP A 296 22.11 -10.55 15.04
N ARG A 297 21.59 -10.61 16.27
CA ARG A 297 22.36 -10.37 17.51
C ARG A 297 23.37 -11.50 17.78
N LEU A 298 22.99 -12.75 17.50
CA LEU A 298 23.91 -13.89 17.60
C LEU A 298 25.03 -13.77 16.57
N ALA A 299 24.71 -13.41 15.33
CA ALA A 299 25.71 -13.14 14.29
C ALA A 299 26.66 -12.00 14.70
N ALA A 300 26.14 -10.94 15.35
CA ALA A 300 26.93 -9.85 15.89
C ALA A 300 27.91 -10.31 16.98
N ALA A 301 27.45 -11.13 17.93
CA ALA A 301 28.30 -11.68 18.98
C ALA A 301 29.38 -12.62 18.42
N ALA A 302 29.04 -13.44 17.43
CA ALA A 302 29.99 -14.30 16.73
C ALA A 302 31.04 -13.47 15.97
N ALA A 303 30.63 -12.40 15.28
CA ALA A 303 31.54 -11.50 14.57
C ALA A 303 32.48 -10.74 15.51
N ALA A 304 32.02 -10.38 16.72
CA ALA A 304 32.86 -9.71 17.72
C ALA A 304 33.97 -10.62 18.28
N ASN A 305 33.77 -11.94 18.25
CA ASN A 305 34.72 -12.94 18.73
C ASN A 305 35.61 -13.51 17.61
N ASP A 306 35.37 -13.14 16.34
CA ASP A 306 36.13 -13.67 15.21
C ASP A 306 37.39 -12.85 14.94
N GLU A 307 38.48 -13.23 15.62
CA GLU A 307 39.82 -12.65 15.44
C GLU A 307 40.40 -12.86 14.02
N THR A 308 39.76 -13.69 13.18
CA THR A 308 40.18 -13.97 11.80
C THR A 308 39.57 -13.03 10.75
N SER A 309 38.81 -12.01 11.17
CA SER A 309 38.19 -11.05 10.27
C SER A 309 39.25 -10.24 9.50
N GLU A 310 39.25 -10.32 8.16
CA GLU A 310 40.18 -9.54 7.34
C GLU A 310 40.01 -8.03 7.55
N PRO A 311 41.12 -7.24 7.56
CA PRO A 311 41.05 -5.79 7.70
C PRO A 311 40.33 -5.18 6.49
N GLY A 312 39.08 -4.75 6.71
CA GLY A 312 38.19 -4.20 5.67
C GLY A 312 36.87 -4.95 5.50
N ALA A 313 36.69 -6.10 6.18
CA ALA A 313 35.42 -6.83 6.15
C ALA A 313 34.27 -6.01 6.79
N SER A 314 33.08 -6.13 6.20
CA SER A 314 31.88 -5.46 6.70
C SER A 314 31.50 -5.97 8.08
N LYS A 315 31.12 -5.05 8.97
CA LYS A 315 30.64 -5.35 10.33
C LYS A 315 29.11 -5.39 10.40
N ARG A 316 28.41 -5.28 9.26
CA ARG A 316 26.95 -5.30 9.22
C ARG A 316 26.45 -6.70 9.55
N THR A 317 25.53 -6.79 10.50
CA THR A 317 25.08 -8.07 11.08
C THR A 317 23.72 -8.52 10.56
N GLY A 318 23.10 -7.73 9.67
CA GLY A 318 21.80 -8.01 9.09
C GLY A 318 21.19 -6.80 8.38
N PRO A 319 19.98 -6.97 7.82
CA PRO A 319 19.26 -5.90 7.15
C PRO A 319 18.75 -4.85 8.14
N SER A 320 18.75 -3.60 7.69
CA SER A 320 18.30 -2.43 8.45
C SER A 320 16.92 -1.94 8.04
N THR A 321 16.54 -2.10 6.78
CA THR A 321 15.24 -1.70 6.21
C THR A 321 14.63 -2.84 5.41
N VAL A 322 13.35 -2.69 5.05
CA VAL A 322 12.63 -3.64 4.17
C VAL A 322 13.35 -3.79 2.82
N LEU A 323 13.73 -2.68 2.20
CA LEU A 323 14.49 -2.69 0.95
C LEU A 323 15.83 -3.43 1.13
N ASP A 324 16.58 -3.09 2.16
CA ASP A 324 17.89 -3.69 2.45
C ASP A 324 17.78 -5.22 2.59
N ARG A 325 16.74 -5.70 3.29
CA ARG A 325 16.45 -7.14 3.36
C ARG A 325 16.15 -7.74 1.98
N ALA A 326 15.26 -7.12 1.21
CA ALA A 326 14.86 -7.64 -0.10
C ALA A 326 16.02 -7.70 -1.09
N VAL A 327 16.92 -6.71 -1.03
CA VAL A 327 18.15 -6.63 -1.84
C VAL A 327 19.16 -7.68 -1.41
N LEU A 328 19.40 -7.87 -0.12
CA LEU A 328 20.35 -8.88 0.37
C LEU A 328 19.88 -10.31 0.01
N GLU A 329 18.59 -10.61 0.22
CA GLU A 329 17.99 -11.88 -0.17
C GLU A 329 18.08 -12.10 -1.70
N HIS A 330 17.83 -11.06 -2.50
CA HIS A 330 17.98 -11.11 -3.96
C HIS A 330 19.42 -11.35 -4.39
N ASN A 331 20.36 -10.58 -3.86
CA ASN A 331 21.77 -10.70 -4.22
C ASN A 331 22.34 -12.08 -3.85
N LEU A 332 21.84 -12.69 -2.76
CA LEU A 332 22.22 -14.06 -2.39
C LEU A 332 21.72 -15.08 -3.44
N LEU A 333 20.49 -14.94 -3.92
CA LEU A 333 19.98 -15.79 -5.02
C LEU A 333 20.70 -15.53 -6.34
N ALA A 334 21.07 -14.28 -6.62
CA ALA A 334 21.90 -13.97 -7.78
C ALA A 334 23.27 -14.66 -7.68
N CYS A 335 23.87 -14.72 -6.48
CA CYS A 335 25.12 -15.44 -6.25
C CYS A 335 24.98 -16.94 -6.49
N SER A 336 23.85 -17.56 -6.11
CA SER A 336 23.64 -19.00 -6.32
C SER A 336 23.56 -19.41 -7.79
N LYS A 337 23.31 -18.45 -8.69
CA LYS A 337 23.30 -18.66 -10.15
C LYS A 337 24.67 -18.43 -10.81
N ILE A 338 25.62 -17.85 -10.07
CA ILE A 338 26.96 -17.49 -10.58
C ILE A 338 28.03 -18.45 -10.05
N TYR A 339 27.86 -18.89 -8.79
CA TYR A 339 28.84 -19.70 -8.10
C TYR A 339 28.28 -21.10 -7.83
N ASN A 340 29.11 -22.13 -8.00
CA ASN A 340 28.80 -23.49 -7.50
C ASN A 340 28.96 -23.54 -5.98
N ASN A 341 29.97 -22.86 -5.46
CA ASN A 341 30.20 -22.66 -4.03
C ASN A 341 30.93 -21.34 -3.78
N ILE A 342 30.80 -20.80 -2.57
CA ILE A 342 31.49 -19.59 -2.14
C ILE A 342 31.71 -19.62 -0.62
N THR A 343 32.83 -19.07 -0.16
CA THR A 343 33.11 -18.92 1.28
C THR A 343 32.21 -17.83 1.87
N PHE A 344 31.91 -17.91 3.18
CA PHE A 344 31.13 -16.86 3.85
C PHE A 344 31.85 -15.50 3.91
N SER A 345 33.18 -15.48 3.85
CA SER A 345 33.96 -14.26 3.70
C SER A 345 33.74 -13.61 2.32
N GLY A 346 33.82 -14.41 1.25
CA GLY A 346 33.56 -13.93 -0.12
C GLY A 346 32.11 -13.48 -0.31
N LEU A 347 31.16 -14.26 0.21
CA LEU A 347 29.74 -13.93 0.16
C LEU A 347 29.42 -12.67 0.96
N GLY A 348 30.00 -12.52 2.16
CA GLY A 348 29.88 -11.31 2.97
C GLY A 348 30.41 -10.07 2.27
N ALA A 349 31.52 -10.17 1.53
CA ALA A 349 32.07 -9.07 0.75
C ALA A 349 31.13 -8.63 -0.40
N LEU A 350 30.45 -9.57 -1.06
CA LEU A 350 29.48 -9.27 -2.12
C LEU A 350 28.17 -8.66 -1.60
N LEU A 351 27.74 -9.09 -0.41
CA LEU A 351 26.50 -8.64 0.21
C LEU A 351 26.67 -7.42 1.13
N ASP A 352 27.92 -7.00 1.40
CA ASP A 352 28.24 -6.03 2.47
C ASP A 352 27.69 -6.48 3.84
N LEU A 353 27.99 -7.73 4.21
CA LEU A 353 27.66 -8.34 5.49
C LEU A 353 28.88 -8.97 6.15
N ALA A 354 28.85 -9.10 7.47
CA ALA A 354 29.78 -9.94 8.20
C ALA A 354 29.63 -11.41 7.77
N PRO A 355 30.70 -12.23 7.74
CA PRO A 355 30.63 -13.63 7.31
C PRO A 355 29.57 -14.45 8.07
N SER A 356 29.50 -14.28 9.40
CA SER A 356 28.50 -14.93 10.25
C SER A 356 27.05 -14.51 9.92
N ALA A 357 26.87 -13.26 9.49
CA ALA A 357 25.56 -12.74 9.09
C ALA A 357 25.15 -13.27 7.70
N ALA A 358 26.10 -13.38 6.76
CA ALA A 358 25.89 -14.00 5.46
C ALA A 358 25.48 -15.49 5.61
N GLU A 359 26.18 -16.25 6.47
CA GLU A 359 25.81 -17.63 6.80
C GLU A 359 24.39 -17.69 7.39
N THR A 360 24.07 -16.83 8.36
CA THR A 360 22.76 -16.80 9.00
C THR A 360 21.64 -16.49 8.01
N MET A 361 21.88 -15.59 7.06
CA MET A 361 20.92 -15.28 6.00
C MET A 361 20.72 -16.46 5.04
N ALA A 362 21.81 -17.08 4.58
CA ALA A 362 21.74 -18.24 3.70
C ALA A 362 21.01 -19.41 4.35
N ARG A 363 21.31 -19.70 5.61
CA ARG A 363 20.63 -20.74 6.40
C ARG A 363 19.11 -20.53 6.43
N LYS A 364 18.66 -19.31 6.72
CA LYS A 364 17.23 -18.97 6.74
C LYS A 364 16.58 -19.14 5.36
N MET A 365 17.26 -18.77 4.28
CA MET A 365 16.71 -18.92 2.93
C MET A 365 16.61 -20.38 2.50
N ILE A 366 17.57 -21.22 2.89
CA ILE A 366 17.52 -22.67 2.67
C ILE A 366 16.38 -23.31 3.47
N GLU A 367 16.29 -23.01 4.77
CA GLU A 367 15.23 -23.53 5.65
C GLU A 367 13.81 -23.18 5.15
N GLN A 368 13.66 -21.99 4.57
CA GLN A 368 12.38 -21.53 3.98
C GLN A 368 12.11 -22.09 2.59
N GLY A 369 13.01 -22.91 2.02
CA GLY A 369 12.88 -23.46 0.67
C GLY A 369 12.99 -22.41 -0.45
N ARG A 370 13.59 -21.25 -0.16
CA ARG A 370 13.74 -20.14 -1.11
C ARG A 370 15.10 -20.12 -1.80
N LEU A 371 16.07 -20.87 -1.27
CA LEU A 371 17.42 -21.06 -1.81
C LEU A 371 17.75 -22.56 -1.72
N ARG A 372 18.26 -23.16 -2.81
CA ARG A 372 18.70 -24.56 -2.82
C ARG A 372 20.21 -24.64 -2.63
N GLY A 373 20.64 -25.52 -1.73
CA GLY A 373 22.05 -25.66 -1.37
C GLY A 373 22.23 -26.19 0.05
N TRP A 374 23.48 -26.47 0.41
CA TRP A 374 23.87 -26.91 1.75
C TRP A 374 25.08 -26.12 2.26
N ILE A 375 25.20 -26.03 3.58
CA ILE A 375 26.23 -25.26 4.27
C ILE A 375 27.26 -26.23 4.86
N ASP A 376 28.53 -25.99 4.56
CA ASP A 376 29.66 -26.60 5.27
C ASP A 376 30.19 -25.61 6.32
N GLN A 377 29.89 -25.89 7.59
CA GLN A 377 30.31 -25.04 8.69
C GLN A 377 31.78 -25.21 9.09
N VAL A 378 32.40 -26.35 8.74
CA VAL A 378 33.82 -26.60 9.04
C VAL A 378 34.68 -25.78 8.10
N ASP A 379 34.39 -25.86 6.80
CA ASP A 379 35.12 -25.14 5.75
C ASP A 379 34.61 -23.71 5.53
N ARG A 380 33.55 -23.30 6.26
CA ARG A 380 32.93 -21.96 6.22
C ARG A 380 32.52 -21.54 4.80
N LEU A 381 31.87 -22.44 4.07
CA LEU A 381 31.41 -22.21 2.71
C LEU A 381 29.99 -22.76 2.48
N ILE A 382 29.32 -22.21 1.48
CA ILE A 382 28.03 -22.68 1.00
C ILE A 382 28.20 -23.30 -0.39
N TRP A 383 27.55 -24.44 -0.59
CA TRP A 383 27.37 -25.07 -1.90
C TRP A 383 25.96 -24.78 -2.39
N PHE A 384 25.85 -24.31 -3.62
CA PHE A 384 24.58 -24.07 -4.27
C PHE A 384 24.22 -25.26 -5.15
N GLU A 385 22.93 -25.60 -5.16
CA GLU A 385 22.41 -26.58 -6.11
C GLU A 385 21.87 -25.86 -7.33
N GLU A 386 22.17 -26.38 -8.52
CA GLU A 386 21.56 -25.88 -9.75
C GLU A 386 20.06 -26.21 -9.73
N GLU A 387 19.24 -25.19 -9.97
CA GLU A 387 17.84 -25.41 -10.31
C GLU A 387 17.77 -26.01 -11.72
N GLU A 388 17.29 -27.25 -11.85
CA GLU A 388 16.78 -27.74 -13.13
C GLU A 388 15.72 -26.72 -13.62
N HIS A 389 15.85 -26.24 -14.85
CA HIS A 389 15.08 -25.14 -15.46
C HIS A 389 13.57 -25.45 -15.59
N GLU A 390 12.85 -25.72 -14.51
CA GLU A 390 11.38 -25.85 -14.54
C GLU A 390 10.68 -24.49 -14.64
N ALA A 391 11.33 -23.40 -14.21
CA ALA A 391 10.67 -22.11 -14.02
C ALA A 391 10.41 -21.33 -15.33
N GLN A 392 11.19 -21.57 -16.39
CA GLN A 392 11.03 -20.84 -17.65
C GLN A 392 9.87 -21.36 -18.51
N GLY A 393 9.50 -22.64 -18.39
CA GLY A 393 8.37 -23.25 -19.12
C GLY A 393 7.00 -22.95 -18.53
N LYS A 394 6.91 -22.69 -17.21
CA LYS A 394 5.62 -22.51 -16.50
C LYS A 394 4.97 -21.14 -16.70
N ALA A 395 5.65 -20.18 -17.33
CA ALA A 395 5.15 -18.82 -17.55
C ALA A 395 4.27 -18.65 -18.81
N GLY A 396 3.97 -19.74 -19.53
CA GLY A 396 3.38 -19.70 -20.88
C GLY A 396 2.04 -20.42 -21.07
N GLY A 397 1.36 -20.91 -20.02
CA GLY A 397 0.01 -21.47 -20.14
C GLY A 397 -0.13 -22.67 -21.11
N LEU A 398 0.96 -23.30 -21.53
CA LEU A 398 0.94 -24.61 -22.17
C LEU A 398 1.04 -25.64 -21.05
N GLY A 399 0.07 -26.55 -21.01
CA GLY A 399 -0.20 -27.47 -19.90
C GLY A 399 0.99 -28.27 -19.41
N ASP A 400 0.81 -28.81 -18.19
CA ASP A 400 1.74 -29.72 -17.52
C ASP A 400 2.14 -30.85 -18.47
N VAL A 401 3.38 -30.80 -18.96
CA VAL A 401 4.03 -31.99 -19.49
C VAL A 401 4.80 -32.55 -18.32
N ASP A 402 4.23 -33.55 -17.65
CA ASP A 402 4.94 -34.39 -16.68
C ASP A 402 6.11 -35.06 -17.41
N GLN A 403 7.25 -34.36 -17.46
CA GLN A 403 8.52 -34.97 -17.81
C GLN A 403 8.97 -35.74 -16.57
N HIS A 404 8.50 -36.98 -16.45
CA HIS A 404 9.17 -37.96 -15.60
C HIS A 404 10.58 -38.20 -16.17
N MET A 405 11.53 -37.33 -15.83
CA MET A 405 12.94 -37.64 -15.99
C MET A 405 13.30 -38.69 -14.94
N GLU A 406 13.68 -39.89 -15.38
CA GLU A 406 14.27 -40.89 -14.50
C GLU A 406 15.47 -40.25 -13.79
N ASP A 407 15.43 -40.23 -12.46
CA ASP A 407 16.56 -39.76 -11.65
C ASP A 407 17.68 -40.80 -11.75
N THR A 408 18.58 -40.60 -12.72
CA THR A 408 19.73 -41.48 -12.97
C THR A 408 20.80 -41.37 -11.88
N GLY A 409 20.61 -40.54 -10.85
CA GLY A 409 21.53 -40.38 -9.71
C GLY A 409 22.88 -39.76 -10.08
N ALA A 410 23.03 -39.24 -11.30
CA ALA A 410 24.27 -38.66 -11.80
C ALA A 410 24.02 -37.23 -12.34
N PRO A 411 24.14 -36.19 -11.49
CA PRO A 411 23.85 -34.80 -11.89
C PRO A 411 24.78 -34.29 -13.00
N LEU A 412 26.05 -34.72 -13.01
CA LEU A 412 27.02 -34.36 -14.04
C LEU A 412 26.66 -34.91 -15.43
N THR A 413 26.05 -36.10 -15.51
CA THR A 413 25.60 -36.64 -16.80
C THR A 413 24.38 -35.89 -17.32
N LYS A 414 23.46 -35.48 -16.44
CA LYS A 414 22.33 -34.61 -16.84
C LYS A 414 22.81 -33.27 -17.41
N GLN A 415 23.78 -32.62 -16.76
CA GLN A 415 24.40 -31.39 -17.27
C GLN A 415 25.07 -31.61 -18.62
N TRP A 416 25.79 -32.72 -18.77
CA TRP A 416 26.42 -33.07 -20.04
C TRP A 416 25.39 -33.27 -21.16
N ASP A 417 24.29 -33.98 -20.88
CA ASP A 417 23.17 -34.16 -21.82
C ASP A 417 22.55 -32.81 -22.23
N ALA A 418 22.33 -31.90 -21.27
CA ALA A 418 21.84 -30.55 -21.56
C ALA A 418 22.81 -29.75 -22.45
N GLN A 419 24.12 -29.88 -22.24
CA GLN A 419 25.12 -29.25 -23.10
C GLN A 419 25.14 -29.84 -24.52
N ILE A 420 24.94 -31.14 -24.66
CA ILE A 420 24.79 -31.79 -25.98
C ILE A 420 23.57 -31.22 -26.71
N GLN A 421 22.42 -31.10 -26.03
CA GLN A 421 21.21 -30.52 -26.60
C GLN A 421 21.41 -29.06 -27.03
N LEU A 422 22.02 -28.22 -26.18
CA LEU A 422 22.33 -26.82 -26.50
C LEU A 422 23.26 -26.70 -27.71
N THR A 423 24.29 -27.54 -27.78
CA THR A 423 25.23 -27.57 -28.90
C THR A 423 24.51 -27.97 -30.19
N ALA A 424 23.67 -29.00 -30.15
CA ALA A 424 22.89 -29.45 -31.30
C ALA A 424 21.92 -28.37 -31.79
N ALA A 425 21.18 -27.72 -30.89
CA ALA A 425 20.28 -26.62 -31.21
C ALA A 425 21.02 -25.41 -31.82
N SER A 426 22.22 -25.09 -31.30
CA SER A 426 23.07 -24.04 -31.86
C SER A 426 23.53 -24.38 -33.29
N VAL A 427 23.89 -25.64 -33.55
CA VAL A 427 24.25 -26.10 -34.91
C VAL A 427 23.06 -25.94 -35.85
N GLU A 428 21.87 -26.36 -35.43
CA GLU A 428 20.65 -26.22 -36.23
C GLU A 428 20.33 -24.75 -36.54
N SER A 429 20.44 -23.85 -35.54
CA SER A 429 20.26 -22.41 -35.73
C SER A 429 21.26 -21.82 -36.73
N ILE A 430 22.54 -22.22 -36.65
CA ILE A 430 23.57 -21.78 -37.60
C ILE A 430 23.24 -22.28 -39.01
N VAL A 431 22.85 -23.55 -39.17
CA VAL A 431 22.47 -24.11 -40.48
C VAL A 431 21.27 -23.37 -41.06
N GLN A 432 20.23 -23.09 -40.26
CA GLN A 432 19.06 -22.31 -40.69
C GLN A 432 19.47 -20.92 -41.18
N GLN A 433 20.36 -20.22 -40.46
CA GLN A 433 20.89 -18.91 -40.88
C GLN A 433 21.71 -18.99 -42.17
N LEU A 434 22.51 -20.05 -42.35
CA LEU A 434 23.30 -20.25 -43.58
C LEU A 434 22.40 -20.53 -44.79
N VAL A 435 21.35 -21.33 -44.61
CA VAL A 435 20.33 -21.58 -45.64
C VAL A 435 19.58 -20.29 -45.99
N GLN A 436 19.16 -19.50 -45.00
CA GLN A 436 18.50 -18.21 -45.22
C GLN A 436 19.37 -17.23 -46.00
N LYS A 437 20.69 -17.25 -45.78
CA LYS A 437 21.68 -16.44 -46.51
C LYS A 437 22.09 -17.02 -47.87
N GLY A 438 21.55 -18.19 -48.26
CA GLY A 438 21.87 -18.85 -49.53
C GLY A 438 23.30 -19.40 -49.61
N LEU A 439 23.97 -19.58 -48.47
CA LEU A 439 25.37 -20.04 -48.40
C LEU A 439 25.48 -21.58 -48.41
N VAL A 440 24.37 -22.28 -48.18
CA VAL A 440 24.29 -23.75 -48.19
C VAL A 440 23.06 -24.16 -49.00
N PRO A 441 23.16 -25.18 -49.88
CA PRO A 441 22.01 -25.68 -50.63
C PRO A 441 20.92 -26.17 -49.68
N ASN A 442 19.66 -25.88 -50.01
CA ASN A 442 18.51 -26.35 -49.25
C ASN A 442 18.39 -27.87 -49.49
N VAL A 443 19.03 -28.67 -48.64
CA VAL A 443 18.93 -30.13 -48.73
C VAL A 443 17.55 -30.51 -48.18
N PRO A 444 16.62 -31.02 -49.01
CA PRO A 444 15.35 -31.49 -48.50
C PRO A 444 15.63 -32.66 -47.57
N VAL A 445 15.12 -32.58 -46.34
CA VAL A 445 15.21 -33.66 -45.36
C VAL A 445 14.46 -34.86 -45.94
N THR A 446 15.18 -35.83 -46.52
CA THR A 446 14.61 -37.13 -46.86
C THR A 446 14.39 -37.87 -45.55
N ALA A 447 13.12 -38.21 -45.31
CA ALA A 447 12.58 -38.84 -44.11
C ALA A 447 13.30 -40.13 -43.68
#